data_AF-G3MF33-F1
#
_entry.id   AF-G3MF33-F1
#
_cell.length_a   1.000
_cell.length_b   1.000
_cell.length_c   1.000
_cell.angle_alpha   90.00
_cell.angle_beta   90.00
_cell.angle_gamma   90.00
#
_symmetry.space_group_name_H-M   'P 1'
#
loop_
_entity.id
_entity.type
_entity.pdbx_description
1 polymer ?
#
loop_
_entity_poly.entity_id
_entity_poly.type
_entity_poly.pdbx_seq_one_letter_code
_entity_poly.pdbx_strand_id
1 'polypeptide(L)'
;MAAVRSTSVVKRRTLGWKLYCRLPTRVCKRNLHYEQGQTTKEYTREYFYFIDHQGMLFLDDSRMKNFTSCFKEKKKFLEFFFRRLRRNETGKYEEEFPFASPCGREMNFVRCDDLPFVFTHIVRLPEEEAKRPNSKGFLLHNHAGNLLKVEFTPENLCMPAGTGRVYHPAPERVGGVGLVRSLLAIELSKHFTFPSESDKCPPTHFDWEGTRYELTNSLLPIISEASCWSGTDEL
;
A
#
# COMPACT_ATOMS: atom_id res chain seq x y z
N MET A 1 -52.39 -42.48 -34.36
CA MET A 1 -51.49 -41.36 -34.75
C MET A 1 -51.61 -40.30 -33.67
N ALA A 2 -50.63 -40.23 -32.75
CA ALA A 2 -49.50 -39.26 -32.75
C ALA A 2 -49.96 -37.84 -32.31
N ALA A 3 -49.25 -37.04 -31.54
CA ALA A 3 -48.17 -37.19 -30.57
C ALA A 3 -48.04 -35.81 -29.88
N VAL A 4 -47.74 -35.85 -28.58
CA VAL A 4 -47.11 -34.86 -27.68
C VAL A 4 -46.43 -33.62 -28.31
N ARG A 5 -46.59 -32.44 -27.65
CA ARG A 5 -45.55 -31.44 -27.26
C ARG A 5 -46.24 -30.21 -26.61
N SER A 6 -46.25 -30.04 -25.29
CA SER A 6 -45.21 -29.41 -24.45
C SER A 6 -44.56 -28.16 -25.06
N THR A 7 -44.91 -26.98 -24.55
CA THR A 7 -43.99 -25.84 -24.44
C THR A 7 -44.26 -25.06 -23.15
N SER A 8 -43.15 -24.76 -22.49
CA SER A 8 -42.94 -24.23 -21.16
C SER A 8 -43.10 -22.71 -21.07
N VAL A 9 -43.89 -22.22 -20.11
CA VAL A 9 -43.87 -20.81 -19.69
C VAL A 9 -42.86 -20.65 -18.56
N VAL A 10 -41.69 -20.12 -18.90
CA VAL A 10 -40.62 -19.78 -17.96
C VAL A 10 -41.00 -18.52 -17.17
N LYS A 11 -41.17 -18.68 -15.85
CA LYS A 11 -41.32 -17.57 -14.88
C LYS A 11 -40.02 -16.75 -14.84
N ARG A 12 -40.05 -15.50 -15.32
CA ARG A 12 -38.97 -14.53 -15.08
C ARG A 12 -39.02 -14.07 -13.63
N ARG A 13 -38.02 -14.50 -12.84
CA ARG A 13 -37.71 -13.96 -11.51
C ARG A 13 -37.08 -12.58 -11.67
N THR A 14 -37.78 -11.54 -11.25
CA THR A 14 -37.21 -10.22 -10.97
C THR A 14 -36.40 -10.32 -9.68
N LEU A 15 -35.07 -10.36 -9.77
CA LEU A 15 -34.21 -10.12 -8.61
C LEU A 15 -34.10 -8.62 -8.37
N GLY A 16 -34.68 -8.18 -7.24
CA GLY A 16 -34.57 -6.81 -6.75
C GLY A 16 -33.12 -6.41 -6.52
N TRP A 17 -32.78 -5.22 -6.98
CA TRP A 17 -31.54 -4.54 -6.66
C TRP A 17 -31.54 -4.21 -5.17
N LYS A 18 -30.71 -4.90 -4.38
CA LYS A 18 -30.43 -4.50 -3.01
C LYS A 18 -29.61 -3.21 -3.06
N LEU A 19 -30.23 -2.11 -2.63
CA LEU A 19 -29.53 -0.90 -2.21
C LEU A 19 -28.44 -1.30 -1.21
N TYR A 20 -27.18 -1.06 -1.55
CA TYR A 20 -26.12 -1.05 -0.56
C TYR A 20 -26.26 0.22 0.28
N CYS A 21 -26.65 0.04 1.55
CA CYS A 21 -26.60 1.08 2.56
C CYS A 21 -25.17 1.61 2.68
N ARG A 22 -24.94 2.84 2.23
CA ARG A 22 -23.78 3.64 2.63
C ARG A 22 -23.94 3.97 4.11
N LEU A 23 -23.19 3.30 4.97
CA LEU A 23 -23.00 3.78 6.34
C LEU A 23 -21.95 4.90 6.29
N PRO A 24 -22.26 6.13 6.73
CA PRO A 24 -21.24 7.14 6.94
C PRO A 24 -20.38 6.68 8.12
N THR A 25 -19.08 6.53 7.87
CA THR A 25 -18.07 6.35 8.92
C THR A 25 -18.07 7.60 9.79
N ARG A 26 -18.78 7.54 10.93
CA ARG A 26 -18.60 8.49 12.01
C ARG A 26 -17.15 8.35 12.47
N VAL A 27 -16.29 9.29 12.08
CA VAL A 27 -14.99 9.48 12.72
C VAL A 27 -15.29 10.03 14.12
N CYS A 28 -15.59 9.13 15.05
CA CYS A 28 -15.46 9.43 16.47
C CYS A 28 -13.97 9.68 16.70
N LYS A 29 -13.53 10.94 16.66
CA LYS A 29 -12.23 11.31 17.21
C LYS A 29 -12.30 11.02 18.71
N ARG A 30 -11.93 9.80 19.11
CA ARG A 30 -11.63 9.52 20.51
C ARG A 30 -10.53 10.50 20.90
N ASN A 31 -10.60 11.04 22.12
CA ASN A 31 -9.49 11.79 22.68
C ASN A 31 -8.32 10.83 22.90
N LEU A 32 -7.53 10.64 21.86
CA LEU A 32 -6.37 9.77 21.86
C LEU A 32 -5.28 10.46 22.69
N HIS A 33 -5.02 9.92 23.88
CA HIS A 33 -3.95 10.38 24.75
C HIS A 33 -2.80 9.38 24.71
N TYR A 34 -1.63 9.85 24.28
CA TYR A 34 -0.38 9.11 24.35
C TYR A 34 0.78 10.06 24.63
N GLU A 35 1.83 9.56 25.26
CA GLU A 35 3.09 10.27 25.46
C GLU A 35 4.25 9.50 24.83
N GLN A 36 5.14 10.20 24.13
CA GLN A 36 6.30 9.55 23.51
C GLN A 36 7.22 8.96 24.58
N GLY A 37 7.52 7.67 24.44
CA GLY A 37 8.40 6.95 25.36
C GLY A 37 7.75 6.57 26.68
N GLN A 38 6.41 6.58 26.76
CA GLN A 38 5.66 6.15 27.94
C GLN A 38 5.93 4.67 28.29
N THR A 39 5.88 4.34 29.57
CA THR A 39 6.11 2.97 30.06
C THR A 39 4.79 2.33 30.46
N THR A 40 4.59 1.07 30.06
CA THR A 40 3.41 0.28 30.42
C THR A 40 3.81 -1.02 31.10
N LYS A 41 2.83 -1.80 31.57
CA LYS A 41 3.11 -3.10 32.19
C LYS A 41 3.72 -4.08 31.18
N GLU A 42 3.34 -3.95 29.91
CA GLU A 42 3.80 -4.84 28.83
C GLU A 42 5.13 -4.40 28.20
N TYR A 43 5.39 -3.08 28.10
CA TYR A 43 6.54 -2.55 27.37
C TYR A 43 7.34 -1.53 28.18
N THR A 44 8.66 -1.57 28.02
CA THR A 44 9.54 -0.62 28.72
C THR A 44 9.37 0.80 28.18
N ARG A 45 9.09 0.94 26.88
CA ARG A 45 8.77 2.20 26.20
C ARG A 45 7.81 1.96 25.04
N GLU A 46 6.85 2.85 24.87
CA GLU A 46 5.97 2.93 23.72
C GLU A 46 6.26 4.23 22.95
N TYR A 47 6.49 4.12 21.65
CA TYR A 47 6.71 5.25 20.74
C TYR A 47 5.66 5.26 19.64
N PHE A 48 5.34 6.44 19.14
CA PHE A 48 4.29 6.65 18.14
C PHE A 48 4.88 7.33 16.92
N TYR A 49 4.67 6.73 15.75
CA TYR A 49 5.25 7.17 14.50
C TYR A 49 4.21 7.43 13.42
N PHE A 50 4.57 8.31 12.51
CA PHE A 50 3.85 8.63 11.29
C PHE A 50 4.71 8.32 10.06
N ILE A 51 4.12 7.70 9.05
CA ILE A 51 4.74 7.51 7.72
C ILE A 51 3.97 8.34 6.70
N ASP A 52 4.67 9.19 5.95
CA ASP A 52 4.06 9.96 4.86
C ASP A 52 4.00 9.18 3.54
N HIS A 53 3.30 9.73 2.54
CA HIS A 53 3.23 9.18 1.18
C HIS A 53 4.57 9.24 0.41
N GLN A 54 5.61 9.89 0.95
CA GLN A 54 6.97 9.86 0.42
C GLN A 54 7.80 8.72 1.03
N GLY A 55 7.25 7.98 2.00
CA GLY A 55 7.91 6.87 2.70
C GLY A 55 8.81 7.30 3.85
N MET A 56 8.76 8.57 4.27
CA MET A 56 9.55 9.11 5.38
C MET A 56 8.89 8.79 6.71
N LEU A 57 9.71 8.44 7.70
CA LEU A 57 9.28 8.13 9.06
C LEU A 57 9.48 9.34 9.97
N PHE A 58 8.47 9.66 10.79
CA PHE A 58 8.47 10.76 11.75
C PHE A 58 7.94 10.31 13.10
N LEU A 59 8.31 11.01 14.18
CA LEU A 59 7.55 10.93 15.44
C LEU A 59 6.17 11.54 15.23
N ASP A 60 5.14 10.91 15.78
CA ASP A 60 3.76 11.28 15.48
C ASP A 60 3.38 12.68 16.00
N ASP A 61 3.86 13.03 17.19
CA ASP A 61 3.68 14.32 17.87
C ASP A 61 4.60 15.44 17.35
N SER A 62 5.46 15.15 16.37
CA SER A 62 6.32 16.17 15.77
C SER A 62 5.48 17.30 15.16
N ARG A 63 5.72 18.53 15.62
CA ARG A 63 5.02 19.75 15.16
C ARG A 63 5.23 20.01 13.67
N MET A 64 6.43 19.76 13.18
CA MET A 64 6.79 19.90 11.77
C MET A 64 7.26 18.55 11.24
N LYS A 65 6.57 18.04 10.22
CA LYS A 65 6.93 16.84 9.47
C LYS A 65 7.53 17.26 8.15
N ASN A 66 8.84 17.43 8.12
CA ASN A 66 9.59 17.90 6.96
C ASN A 66 10.91 17.14 6.81
N PHE A 67 11.66 17.43 5.75
CA PHE A 67 12.90 16.72 5.45
C PHE A 67 13.98 16.78 6.57
N THR A 68 13.93 17.80 7.44
CA THR A 68 14.88 17.92 8.57
C THR A 68 14.46 17.12 9.80
N SER A 69 13.18 16.81 9.96
CA SER A 69 12.65 16.08 11.11
C SER A 69 12.43 14.58 10.87
N CYS A 70 12.60 14.10 9.63
CA CYS A 70 12.44 12.68 9.31
C CYS A 70 13.67 11.82 9.68
N PHE A 71 13.41 10.57 10.01
CA PHE A 71 14.45 9.55 10.12
C PHE A 71 14.85 9.11 8.70
N LYS A 72 15.94 9.67 8.16
CA LYS A 72 16.48 9.27 6.83
C LYS A 72 17.93 8.78 6.87
N GLU A 73 18.71 9.24 7.83
CA GLU A 73 20.16 8.95 7.91
C GLU A 73 20.47 7.71 8.75
N LYS A 74 19.52 7.29 9.60
CA LYS A 74 19.67 6.12 10.48
C LYS A 74 19.27 4.82 9.77
N LYS A 75 19.95 4.47 8.68
CA LYS A 75 19.58 3.34 7.79
C LYS A 75 19.38 2.01 8.54
N LYS A 76 20.22 1.68 9.52
CA LYS A 76 20.08 0.45 10.34
C LYS A 76 18.82 0.45 11.21
N PHE A 77 18.43 1.60 11.75
CA PHE A 77 17.19 1.74 12.51
C PHE A 77 15.98 1.57 11.59
N LEU A 78 15.98 2.23 10.43
CA LEU A 78 14.92 2.09 9.44
C LEU A 78 14.78 0.63 8.98
N GLU A 79 15.90 -0.01 8.66
CA GLU A 79 15.90 -1.44 8.32
C GLU A 79 15.26 -2.27 9.43
N PHE A 80 15.71 -2.11 10.68
CA PHE A 80 15.18 -2.84 11.82
C PHE A 80 13.67 -2.64 11.99
N PHE A 81 13.21 -1.39 11.85
CA PHE A 81 11.83 -0.95 12.01
C PHE A 81 10.93 -1.57 10.92
N PHE A 82 11.21 -1.30 9.65
CA PHE A 82 10.38 -1.77 8.54
C PHE A 82 10.46 -3.30 8.33
N ARG A 83 11.55 -3.96 8.75
CA ARG A 83 11.62 -5.44 8.73
C ARG A 83 10.72 -6.10 9.77
N ARG A 84 10.27 -5.38 10.80
CA ARG A 84 9.38 -5.90 11.86
C ARG A 84 7.98 -5.30 11.84
N LEU A 85 7.78 -4.26 11.03
CA LEU A 85 6.48 -3.65 10.82
C LEU A 85 5.46 -4.70 10.36
N ARG A 86 4.31 -4.69 11.03
CA ARG A 86 3.18 -5.60 10.81
C ARG A 86 1.88 -4.91 11.26
N ARG A 87 0.73 -5.51 10.94
CA ARG A 87 -0.56 -5.06 11.48
C ARG A 87 -0.53 -5.04 13.02
N ASN A 88 -1.17 -4.01 13.58
CA ASN A 88 -1.31 -3.87 15.02
C ASN A 88 -2.43 -4.80 15.50
N GLU A 89 -2.04 -5.82 16.26
CA GLU A 89 -2.92 -6.82 16.87
C GLU A 89 -2.66 -6.88 18.39
N THR A 90 -2.20 -5.76 18.97
CA THR A 90 -1.79 -5.71 20.38
C THR A 90 -2.95 -5.43 21.34
N GLY A 91 -4.15 -5.14 20.82
CA GLY A 91 -5.30 -4.65 21.56
C GLY A 91 -5.20 -3.18 21.97
N LYS A 92 -4.11 -2.48 21.63
CA LYS A 92 -3.89 -1.06 21.96
C LYS A 92 -3.81 -0.22 20.70
N TYR A 93 -4.54 0.89 20.69
CA TYR A 93 -4.46 1.92 19.66
C TYR A 93 -4.66 1.39 18.23
N GLU A 94 -5.36 0.27 18.04
CA GLU A 94 -5.44 -0.41 16.74
C GLU A 94 -6.17 0.42 15.68
N GLU A 95 -7.16 1.21 16.11
CA GLU A 95 -7.93 2.09 15.22
C GLU A 95 -7.08 3.28 14.76
N GLU A 96 -6.30 3.89 15.66
CA GLU A 96 -5.53 5.10 15.37
C GLU A 96 -4.12 4.82 14.84
N PHE A 97 -3.55 3.69 15.22
CA PHE A 97 -2.23 3.18 14.82
C PHE A 97 -2.36 1.73 14.32
N PRO A 98 -2.79 1.54 13.07
CA PRO A 98 -3.10 0.22 12.51
C PRO A 98 -1.88 -0.68 12.28
N PHE A 99 -0.67 -0.16 12.46
CA PHE A 99 0.57 -0.92 12.33
C PHE A 99 1.43 -0.80 13.59
N ALA A 100 2.25 -1.81 13.83
CA ALA A 100 3.22 -1.81 14.92
C ALA A 100 4.54 -2.46 14.49
N SER A 101 5.65 -1.98 15.06
CA SER A 101 6.99 -2.52 14.87
C SER A 101 7.65 -2.80 16.22
N PRO A 102 7.65 -4.04 16.72
CA PRO A 102 8.31 -4.39 17.97
C PRO A 102 9.83 -4.24 17.90
N CYS A 103 10.44 -3.68 18.95
CA CYS A 103 11.89 -3.46 19.06
C CYS A 103 12.42 -3.97 20.41
N GLY A 104 12.48 -5.29 20.56
CA GLY A 104 12.88 -5.91 21.82
C GLY A 104 11.83 -5.68 22.90
N ARG A 105 12.17 -4.89 23.93
CA ARG A 105 11.23 -4.50 25.00
C ARG A 105 10.45 -3.21 24.70
N GLU A 106 10.79 -2.54 23.61
CA GLU A 106 10.11 -1.33 23.14
C GLU A 106 9.06 -1.67 22.10
N MET A 107 7.94 -0.95 22.13
CA MET A 107 6.88 -1.04 21.11
C MET A 107 6.78 0.25 20.33
N ASN A 108 6.68 0.15 19.01
CA ASN A 108 6.48 1.30 18.14
C ASN A 108 5.13 1.16 17.45
N PHE A 109 4.18 2.03 17.78
CA PHE A 109 2.87 2.14 17.12
C PHE A 109 2.97 3.10 15.94
N VAL A 110 2.31 2.75 14.84
CA VAL A 110 2.53 3.40 13.55
C VAL A 110 1.21 3.62 12.84
N ARG A 111 1.03 4.87 12.38
CA ARG A 111 0.00 5.25 11.42
C ARG A 111 0.66 5.79 10.17
N CYS A 112 -0.06 5.76 9.05
CA CYS A 112 0.45 6.24 7.78
C CYS A 112 -0.57 7.10 7.06
N ASP A 113 -0.09 7.90 6.12
CA ASP A 113 -0.92 8.74 5.24
C ASP A 113 -1.77 7.90 4.28
N ASP A 114 -1.16 6.84 3.72
CA ASP A 114 -1.85 5.88 2.84
C ASP A 114 -1.42 4.45 3.19
N LEU A 115 -0.22 4.03 2.75
CA LEU A 115 0.34 2.72 3.03
C LEU A 115 1.69 2.83 3.76
N PRO A 116 2.02 1.88 4.65
CA PRO A 116 3.27 1.93 5.41
C PRO A 116 4.50 1.62 4.55
N PHE A 117 4.33 0.87 3.46
CA PHE A 117 5.38 0.52 2.52
C PHE A 117 5.32 1.47 1.34
N VAL A 118 6.38 2.26 1.15
CA VAL A 118 6.47 3.22 0.05
C VAL A 118 7.75 2.98 -0.75
N PHE A 119 7.58 2.59 -2.01
CA PHE A 119 8.67 2.39 -2.96
C PHE A 119 9.17 3.73 -3.49
N THR A 120 10.48 3.89 -3.48
CA THR A 120 11.15 5.18 -3.69
C THR A 120 11.98 5.22 -4.95
N HIS A 121 12.67 4.12 -5.29
CA HIS A 121 13.57 4.03 -6.44
C HIS A 121 13.58 2.60 -6.99
N ILE A 122 13.78 2.48 -8.30
CA ILE A 122 14.14 1.20 -8.94
C ILE A 122 15.65 1.18 -9.14
N VAL A 123 16.32 0.11 -8.73
CA VAL A 123 17.76 -0.08 -8.90
C VAL A 123 18.08 -1.43 -9.51
N ARG A 124 19.13 -1.48 -10.32
CA ARG A 124 19.76 -2.74 -10.71
C ARG A 124 20.87 -3.05 -9.72
N LEU A 125 20.82 -4.24 -9.13
CA LEU A 125 21.87 -4.73 -8.25
C LEU A 125 22.61 -5.87 -8.96
N PRO A 126 23.87 -6.15 -8.59
CA PRO A 126 24.65 -7.24 -9.20
C PRO A 126 23.91 -8.58 -9.13
N GLU A 127 24.18 -9.47 -10.09
CA GLU A 127 23.50 -10.77 -10.22
C GLU A 127 23.61 -11.65 -8.97
N GLU A 128 24.68 -11.50 -8.18
CA GLU A 128 24.87 -12.22 -6.91
C GLU A 128 23.75 -11.96 -5.89
N GLU A 129 23.12 -10.78 -5.94
CA GLU A 129 21.98 -10.42 -5.10
C GLU A 129 20.63 -10.79 -5.73
N ALA A 130 20.62 -11.06 -7.04
CA ALA A 130 19.46 -11.52 -7.79
C ALA A 130 19.24 -13.01 -7.50
N LYS A 131 18.34 -13.30 -6.55
CA LYS A 131 17.93 -14.67 -6.23
C LYS A 131 17.32 -15.44 -7.41
N ARG A 132 16.95 -14.75 -8.49
CA ARG A 132 16.36 -15.33 -9.69
C ARG A 132 17.16 -14.93 -10.92
N PRO A 133 17.40 -15.86 -11.86
CA PRO A 133 17.90 -15.49 -13.19
C PRO A 133 16.89 -14.54 -13.84
N ASN A 134 17.39 -13.51 -14.55
CA ASN A 134 16.58 -12.50 -15.24
C ASN A 134 15.80 -11.51 -14.33
N SER A 135 16.34 -11.20 -13.14
CA SER A 135 15.79 -10.11 -12.30
C SER A 135 15.69 -8.80 -13.07
N LYS A 136 14.54 -8.12 -12.96
CA LYS A 136 14.28 -6.79 -13.58
C LYS A 136 14.73 -5.63 -12.70
N GLY A 137 15.45 -5.94 -11.63
CA GLY A 137 15.91 -4.98 -10.62
C GLY A 137 15.12 -5.11 -9.32
N PHE A 138 15.29 -4.09 -8.48
CA PHE A 138 14.74 -4.05 -7.14
C PHE A 138 14.09 -2.71 -6.87
N LEU A 139 12.95 -2.73 -6.20
CA LEU A 139 12.33 -1.55 -5.63
C LEU A 139 12.89 -1.30 -4.22
N LEU A 140 13.53 -0.16 -4.03
CA LEU A 140 13.96 0.32 -2.71
C LEU A 140 12.78 1.00 -2.02
N HIS A 141 12.64 0.80 -0.71
CA HIS A 141 11.52 1.35 0.04
C HIS A 141 11.93 2.05 1.35
N ASN A 142 11.09 3.00 1.79
CA ASN A 142 11.17 3.71 3.07
C ASN A 142 12.58 4.26 3.44
N HIS A 143 13.34 4.71 2.44
CA HIS A 143 14.63 5.42 2.58
C HIS A 143 15.76 4.71 3.36
N ALA A 144 15.71 3.38 3.54
CA ALA A 144 16.84 2.65 4.14
C ALA A 144 17.93 2.21 3.12
N GLY A 145 17.83 2.65 1.86
CA GLY A 145 18.73 2.27 0.78
C GLY A 145 18.66 0.77 0.47
N ASN A 146 19.79 0.16 0.09
CA ASN A 146 19.86 -1.23 -0.37
C ASN A 146 19.55 -2.28 0.71
N LEU A 147 19.38 -1.86 1.97
CA LEU A 147 18.97 -2.72 3.10
C LEU A 147 17.49 -3.12 3.02
N LEU A 148 16.66 -2.26 2.41
CA LEU A 148 15.22 -2.43 2.28
C LEU A 148 14.84 -2.42 0.81
N LYS A 149 14.73 -3.61 0.25
CA LYS A 149 14.45 -3.83 -1.16
C LYS A 149 13.52 -5.02 -1.35
N VAL A 150 12.70 -4.93 -2.38
CA VAL A 150 11.89 -6.03 -2.89
C VAL A 150 12.18 -6.23 -4.36
N GLU A 151 11.96 -7.43 -4.87
CA GLU A 151 12.09 -7.72 -6.29
C GLU A 151 11.08 -6.88 -7.08
N PHE A 152 11.54 -6.26 -8.18
CA PHE A 152 10.65 -5.52 -9.07
C PHE A 152 9.99 -6.50 -10.04
N THR A 153 8.67 -6.57 -9.99
CA THR A 153 7.84 -7.39 -10.89
C THR A 153 6.93 -6.46 -11.72
N PRO A 154 7.36 -6.05 -12.93
CA PRO A 154 6.65 -5.08 -13.76
C PRO A 154 5.18 -5.44 -14.02
N GLU A 155 4.89 -6.72 -14.24
CA GLU A 155 3.55 -7.27 -14.50
C GLU A 155 2.57 -7.12 -13.32
N ASN A 156 3.08 -6.89 -12.11
CA ASN A 156 2.26 -6.72 -10.90
C ASN A 156 2.11 -5.26 -10.49
N LEU A 157 2.62 -4.32 -11.28
CA LEU A 157 2.27 -2.91 -11.09
C LEU A 157 0.77 -2.71 -11.29
N CYS A 158 0.18 -1.87 -10.45
CA CYS A 158 -1.24 -1.60 -10.51
C CYS A 158 -1.49 -0.10 -10.34
N MET A 159 -2.25 0.48 -11.27
CA MET A 159 -2.70 1.86 -11.21
C MET A 159 -4.23 1.86 -11.25
N PRO A 160 -4.92 2.00 -10.10
CA PRO A 160 -6.36 2.12 -10.07
C PRO A 160 -6.83 3.35 -10.85
N ALA A 161 -7.94 3.19 -11.58
CA ALA A 161 -8.50 4.22 -12.45
C ALA A 161 -8.80 5.52 -11.70
N GLY A 162 -8.51 6.66 -12.33
CA GLY A 162 -8.81 7.99 -11.79
C GLY A 162 -7.95 8.43 -10.60
N THR A 163 -6.95 7.62 -10.19
CA THR A 163 -6.14 7.93 -9.01
C THR A 163 -4.77 8.53 -9.33
N GLY A 164 -4.18 8.12 -10.46
CA GLY A 164 -2.78 8.41 -10.78
C GLY A 164 -1.77 7.77 -9.82
N ARG A 165 -2.22 7.03 -8.80
CA ARG A 165 -1.37 6.33 -7.84
C ARG A 165 -0.97 4.97 -8.40
N VAL A 166 0.30 4.63 -8.21
CA VAL A 166 0.85 3.35 -8.64
C VAL A 166 1.17 2.53 -7.39
N TYR A 167 0.86 1.24 -7.44
CA TYR A 167 1.08 0.30 -6.36
C TYR A 167 1.85 -0.92 -6.89
N HIS A 168 2.53 -1.59 -5.98
CA HIS A 168 3.28 -2.82 -6.26
C HIS A 168 3.12 -3.79 -5.07
N PRO A 169 3.27 -5.12 -5.26
CA PRO A 169 3.20 -6.05 -4.16
C PRO A 169 4.19 -5.73 -3.03
N ALA A 170 3.73 -5.88 -1.80
CA ALA A 170 4.53 -5.72 -0.59
C ALA A 170 4.27 -6.91 0.37
N PRO A 171 5.00 -7.05 1.49
CA PRO A 171 4.79 -8.17 2.40
C PRO A 171 3.35 -8.25 2.96
N GLU A 172 2.77 -9.45 2.97
CA GLU A 172 1.38 -9.69 3.44
C GLU A 172 1.14 -9.20 4.87
N ARG A 173 2.14 -9.31 5.75
CA ARG A 173 2.08 -8.85 7.15
C ARG A 173 1.75 -7.36 7.34
N VAL A 174 1.90 -6.54 6.30
CA VAL A 174 1.55 -5.10 6.29
C VAL A 174 0.40 -4.78 5.33
N GLY A 175 -0.31 -5.80 4.83
CA GLY A 175 -1.45 -5.62 3.92
C GLY A 175 -1.19 -6.04 2.47
N GLY A 176 0.00 -6.56 2.13
CA GLY A 176 0.26 -7.16 0.81
C GLY A 176 0.49 -6.17 -0.33
N VAL A 177 0.33 -4.88 -0.09
CA VAL A 177 0.47 -3.82 -1.10
C VAL A 177 1.30 -2.66 -0.57
N GLY A 178 2.10 -2.06 -1.45
CA GLY A 178 2.87 -0.85 -1.17
C GLY A 178 2.61 0.23 -2.20
N LEU A 179 2.71 1.48 -1.77
CA LEU A 179 2.56 2.66 -2.61
C LEU A 179 3.86 2.94 -3.35
N VAL A 180 3.79 3.31 -4.61
CA VAL A 180 4.92 3.90 -5.33
C VAL A 180 4.85 5.41 -5.16
N ARG A 181 5.93 6.01 -4.63
CA ARG A 181 6.03 7.45 -4.41
C ARG A 181 5.80 8.21 -5.72
N SER A 182 5.14 9.37 -5.64
CA SER A 182 4.72 10.17 -6.81
C SER A 182 5.82 10.42 -7.84
N LEU A 183 7.05 10.71 -7.42
CA LEU A 183 8.17 10.94 -8.35
C LEU A 183 8.46 9.70 -9.21
N LEU A 184 8.55 8.53 -8.58
CA LEU A 184 8.75 7.26 -9.27
C LEU A 184 7.51 6.88 -10.10
N ALA A 185 6.31 7.18 -9.61
CA ALA A 185 5.08 6.93 -10.36
C ALA A 185 5.02 7.74 -11.67
N ILE A 186 5.49 8.99 -11.68
CA ILE A 186 5.61 9.84 -12.87
C ILE A 186 6.67 9.30 -13.84
N GLU A 187 7.77 8.76 -13.33
CA GLU A 187 8.78 8.10 -14.17
C GLU A 187 8.18 6.87 -14.86
N LEU A 188 7.45 6.06 -14.10
CA LEU A 188 6.76 4.87 -14.60
C LEU A 188 5.59 5.20 -15.53
N SER A 189 4.95 6.37 -15.39
CA SER A 189 3.76 6.73 -16.16
C SER A 189 4.00 6.72 -17.67
N LYS A 190 5.23 7.03 -18.09
CA LYS A 190 5.66 7.03 -19.50
C LYS A 190 5.69 5.65 -20.14
N HIS A 191 5.67 4.61 -19.33
CA HIS A 191 5.78 3.22 -19.74
C HIS A 191 4.43 2.50 -19.70
N PHE A 192 3.36 3.12 -19.20
CA PHE A 192 2.03 2.53 -19.19
C PHE A 192 1.30 2.75 -20.52
N THR A 193 0.66 1.68 -21.01
CA THR A 193 -0.22 1.72 -22.18
C THR A 193 -1.68 1.57 -21.74
N PHE A 194 -2.53 2.51 -22.17
CA PHE A 194 -3.95 2.56 -21.85
C PHE A 194 -4.80 2.02 -23.02
N PRO A 195 -5.90 1.27 -22.74
CA PRO A 195 -6.71 0.62 -23.78
C PRO A 195 -7.63 1.59 -24.55
N SER A 196 -7.80 2.83 -24.10
CA SER A 196 -8.59 3.87 -24.77
C SER A 196 -8.07 5.25 -24.38
N GLU A 197 -8.30 6.27 -25.22
CA GLU A 197 -7.94 7.70 -25.02
C GLU A 197 -8.67 8.37 -23.83
N SER A 198 -9.21 7.60 -22.88
CA SER A 198 -9.83 8.14 -21.67
C SER A 198 -9.01 7.73 -20.43
N ASP A 199 -8.60 8.73 -19.66
CA ASP A 199 -7.88 8.59 -18.37
C ASP A 199 -8.70 7.86 -17.28
N LYS A 200 -9.87 7.33 -17.64
CA LYS A 200 -10.81 6.64 -16.75
C LYS A 200 -10.60 5.13 -16.71
N CYS A 201 -9.74 4.58 -17.56
CA CYS A 201 -9.42 3.15 -17.56
C CYS A 201 -8.04 2.91 -16.93
N PRO A 202 -7.86 1.81 -16.16
CA PRO A 202 -6.53 1.42 -15.72
C PRO A 202 -5.68 1.01 -16.94
N PRO A 203 -4.34 1.12 -16.84
CA PRO A 203 -3.46 0.66 -17.89
C PRO A 203 -3.56 -0.85 -18.06
N THR A 204 -3.32 -1.32 -19.28
CA THR A 204 -3.36 -2.76 -19.62
C THR A 204 -1.97 -3.35 -19.78
N HIS A 205 -1.01 -2.55 -20.24
CA HIS A 205 0.36 -2.99 -20.45
C HIS A 205 1.36 -2.02 -19.85
N PHE A 206 2.55 -2.52 -19.60
CA PHE A 206 3.69 -1.76 -19.13
C PHE A 206 4.93 -2.14 -19.95
N ASP A 207 5.55 -1.17 -20.60
CA ASP A 207 6.70 -1.36 -21.49
C ASP A 207 8.00 -1.01 -20.77
N TRP A 208 8.79 -2.01 -20.39
CA TRP A 208 9.98 -1.84 -19.58
C TRP A 208 11.18 -2.55 -20.20
N GLU A 209 12.27 -1.81 -20.41
CA GLU A 209 13.54 -2.34 -20.95
C GLU A 209 13.38 -3.15 -22.25
N GLY A 210 12.51 -2.68 -23.15
CA GLY A 210 12.24 -3.33 -24.43
C GLY A 210 11.37 -4.58 -24.34
N THR A 211 10.84 -4.92 -23.17
CA THR A 211 9.86 -6.00 -22.98
C THR A 211 8.49 -5.41 -22.64
N ARG A 212 7.44 -5.90 -23.30
CA ARG A 212 6.05 -5.53 -23.03
C ARG A 212 5.42 -6.51 -22.05
N TYR A 213 4.92 -5.98 -20.93
CA TYR A 213 4.28 -6.76 -19.87
C TYR A 213 2.77 -6.50 -19.88
N GLU A 214 1.97 -7.56 -19.81
CA GLU A 214 0.53 -7.46 -19.53
C GLU A 214 0.33 -7.31 -18.02
N LEU A 215 -0.43 -6.29 -17.60
CA LEU A 215 -0.65 -5.99 -16.19
C LEU A 215 -1.72 -6.91 -15.62
N THR A 216 -1.35 -7.66 -14.57
CA THR A 216 -2.28 -8.61 -13.94
C THR A 216 -3.44 -7.94 -13.23
N ASN A 217 -3.24 -6.70 -12.76
CA ASN A 217 -4.21 -5.94 -11.96
C ASN A 217 -4.73 -6.69 -10.72
N SER A 218 -3.98 -7.70 -10.27
CA SER A 218 -4.35 -8.59 -9.15
C SER A 218 -4.45 -7.86 -7.80
N LEU A 219 -3.81 -6.70 -7.68
CA LEU A 219 -3.82 -5.88 -6.47
C LEU A 219 -5.07 -4.99 -6.33
N LEU A 220 -5.89 -4.80 -7.37
CA LEU A 220 -7.04 -3.88 -7.32
C LEU A 220 -7.99 -4.16 -6.13
N PRO A 221 -8.38 -5.42 -5.81
CA PRO A 221 -9.23 -5.70 -4.66
C PRO A 221 -8.55 -5.32 -3.34
N ILE A 222 -7.26 -5.62 -3.20
CA ILE A 222 -6.47 -5.36 -1.99
C ILE A 222 -6.34 -3.86 -1.77
N ILE A 223 -6.07 -3.09 -2.83
CA ILE A 223 -5.94 -1.63 -2.77
C ILE A 223 -7.24 -0.99 -2.29
N SER A 224 -8.40 -1.49 -2.76
CA SER A 224 -9.71 -0.94 -2.36
C SER A 224 -10.03 -1.12 -0.87
N GLU A 225 -9.41 -2.11 -0.22
CA GLU A 225 -9.55 -2.37 1.22
C GLU A 225 -8.46 -1.69 2.05
N ALA A 226 -7.24 -1.61 1.52
CA ALA A 226 -6.06 -1.19 2.27
C ALA A 226 -5.76 0.32 2.15
N SER A 227 -6.06 0.95 1.01
CA SER A 227 -5.77 2.37 0.80
C SER A 227 -6.83 3.24 1.46
N CYS A 228 -6.38 4.24 2.21
CA CYS A 228 -7.27 5.26 2.80
C CYS A 228 -7.62 6.39 1.82
N TRP A 229 -7.12 6.35 0.58
CA TRP A 229 -7.33 7.43 -0.38
C TRP A 229 -8.71 7.38 -1.04
N SER A 230 -9.50 8.43 -0.84
CA SER A 230 -10.90 8.53 -1.31
C SER A 230 -11.08 9.31 -2.62
N GLY A 231 -10.00 9.60 -3.35
CA GLY A 231 -10.06 10.20 -4.68
C GLY A 231 -10.76 11.54 -4.84
N THR A 232 -10.77 12.32 -3.77
CA THR A 232 -11.45 13.62 -3.71
C THR A 232 -10.50 14.67 -3.16
N ASP A 233 -9.43 14.94 -3.91
CA ASP A 233 -8.87 16.29 -3.95
C ASP A 233 -9.40 16.89 -5.26
N GLU A 234 -10.59 17.50 -5.18
CA GLU A 234 -11.04 18.43 -6.22
C GLU A 234 -10.00 19.55 -6.32
N LEU A 235 -9.38 19.66 -7.49
CA LEU A 235 -8.65 20.86 -7.92
C LEU A 235 -9.58 22.07 -7.97
#